data_AF-A0A9P0F1Z0-F1
#
_entry.id   AF-A0A9P0F1Z0-F1
#
_cell.length_a   1.000
_cell.length_b   1.000
_cell.length_c   1.000
_cell.angle_alpha   90.00
_cell.angle_beta   90.00
_cell.angle_gamma   90.00
#
_symmetry.space_group_name_H-M   'P 1'
#
loop_
_entity.id
_entity.type
_entity.pdbx_description
1 polymer ?
#
loop_
_entity_poly.entity_id
_entity_poly.type
_entity_poly.pdbx_seq_one_letter_code
_entity_poly.pdbx_strand_id
1 'polypeptide(L)'
;MENSPSLFIQAFLTYLSCVPLCVSQSSSEEAAAEEAAEKLLRDTFESEKFVPDIIPEPPLEQLQVIYNGTKVPLGGLIPFDQAANRPILKWDERDAFYTIIMTDPDSPSRSDPRLSELQHWIIGNVYRRNISSGETFAEYTGPRDAREFVVEEGTHRYIISVFEQMGKQVFTERRIPRENMLFRGLFNTSKFVKEYRLRGPVAASYFTVDHEATKLIPESNATASKNARIRRILSDKNL
;
A
#
# COMPACT_ATOMS: atom_id res chain seq x y z
N MET A 1 54.60 29.18 -66.40
CA MET A 1 54.89 27.86 -65.80
C MET A 1 54.54 28.01 -64.32
N GLU A 2 53.27 27.86 -63.96
CA GLU A 2 52.63 26.55 -63.63
C GLU A 2 53.21 26.00 -62.31
N ASN A 3 52.48 25.59 -61.27
CA ASN A 3 51.07 25.27 -61.11
C ASN A 3 50.70 25.26 -59.61
N SER A 4 49.45 25.67 -59.32
CA SER A 4 48.60 25.29 -58.16
C SER A 4 48.23 23.79 -58.30
N PRO A 5 47.80 22.98 -57.28
CA PRO A 5 46.60 23.27 -56.46
C PRO A 5 46.46 22.62 -55.06
N SER A 6 45.44 23.07 -54.31
CA SER A 6 44.46 22.30 -53.50
C SER A 6 44.03 23.12 -52.27
N LEU A 7 42.88 23.81 -52.27
CA LEU A 7 41.52 23.34 -51.94
C LEU A 7 41.36 22.75 -50.53
N PHE A 8 40.19 23.03 -49.94
CA PHE A 8 39.70 22.71 -48.58
C PHE A 8 40.18 23.73 -47.52
N ILE A 9 39.35 24.47 -46.77
CA ILE A 9 38.05 24.17 -46.18
C ILE A 9 37.24 25.48 -46.05
N GLN A 10 36.10 25.54 -46.75
CA GLN A 10 34.97 26.41 -46.44
C GLN A 10 33.92 25.51 -45.81
N ALA A 11 33.61 25.70 -44.52
CA ALA A 11 32.33 25.35 -43.86
C ALA A 11 32.52 25.25 -42.34
N PHE A 12 32.48 26.40 -41.66
CA PHE A 12 32.04 26.47 -40.27
C PHE A 12 31.17 27.71 -40.18
N LEU A 13 29.86 27.51 -40.03
CA LEU A 13 28.89 28.40 -39.37
C LEU A 13 27.44 28.04 -39.77
N THR A 14 27.03 26.80 -39.53
CA THR A 14 25.59 26.45 -39.36
C THR A 14 25.48 25.20 -38.47
N TYR A 15 25.84 25.32 -37.19
CA TYR A 15 25.48 24.32 -36.19
C TYR A 15 25.04 25.04 -34.91
N LEU A 16 23.96 25.83 -35.01
CA LEU A 16 23.30 26.41 -33.85
C LEU A 16 21.82 26.68 -34.15
N SER A 17 21.01 25.63 -34.31
CA SER A 17 19.54 25.81 -34.20
C SER A 17 18.72 24.55 -33.89
N CYS A 18 19.25 23.33 -33.96
CA CYS A 18 18.42 22.13 -33.81
C CYS A 18 18.61 21.39 -32.48
N VAL A 19 18.63 22.10 -31.35
CA VAL A 19 18.68 21.48 -30.01
C VAL A 19 17.62 21.99 -28.99
N PRO A 20 16.87 23.11 -29.16
CA PRO A 20 15.89 23.49 -28.13
C PRO A 20 14.51 22.82 -28.25
N LEU A 21 14.18 22.14 -29.35
CA LEU A 21 12.81 21.61 -29.56
C LEU A 21 12.56 20.22 -28.96
N CYS A 22 13.61 19.39 -28.81
CA CYS A 22 13.45 18.01 -28.33
C CYS A 22 13.34 17.95 -26.79
N VAL A 23 14.01 18.86 -26.09
CA VAL A 23 13.97 18.95 -24.61
C VAL A 23 12.58 19.39 -24.13
N SER A 24 11.95 20.34 -24.81
CA SER A 24 10.61 20.83 -24.42
C SER A 24 9.51 19.79 -24.62
N GLN A 25 9.57 19.00 -25.71
CA GLN A 25 8.60 17.93 -25.98
C GLN A 25 8.63 16.83 -24.91
N SER A 26 9.83 16.44 -24.44
CA SER A 26 9.97 15.41 -23.40
C SER A 26 9.32 15.82 -22.06
N SER A 27 9.44 17.08 -21.67
CA SER A 27 8.86 17.60 -20.42
C SER A 27 7.32 17.70 -20.45
N SER A 28 6.75 18.00 -21.62
CA SER A 28 5.29 18.08 -21.77
C SER A 28 4.62 16.70 -21.81
N GLU A 29 5.30 15.70 -22.39
CA GLU A 29 4.78 14.33 -22.42
C GLU A 29 4.83 13.67 -21.04
N GLU A 30 5.89 13.91 -20.27
CA GLU A 30 6.04 13.40 -18.90
C GLU A 30 4.99 14.02 -17.96
N ALA A 31 4.77 15.34 -18.04
CA ALA A 31 3.72 16.02 -17.26
C ALA A 31 2.31 15.53 -17.63
N ALA A 32 2.03 15.29 -18.92
CA ALA A 32 0.75 14.75 -19.36
C ALA A 32 0.53 13.30 -18.88
N ALA A 33 1.60 12.50 -18.81
CA ALA A 33 1.54 11.14 -18.28
C ALA A 33 1.28 11.12 -16.76
N GLU A 34 1.87 12.06 -16.01
CA GLU A 34 1.64 12.24 -14.58
C GLU A 34 0.19 12.66 -14.29
N GLU A 35 -0.32 13.67 -15.01
CA GLU A 35 -1.72 14.10 -14.90
C GLU A 35 -2.70 12.97 -15.23
N ALA A 36 -2.42 12.19 -16.29
CA ALA A 36 -3.23 11.03 -16.64
C ALA A 36 -3.19 9.94 -15.55
N ALA A 37 -2.05 9.72 -14.91
CA ALA A 37 -1.90 8.76 -13.81
C ALA A 37 -2.65 9.22 -12.55
N GLU A 38 -2.56 10.50 -12.18
CA GLU A 38 -3.33 11.08 -11.07
C GLU A 38 -4.84 10.98 -11.32
N LYS A 39 -5.27 11.27 -12.55
CA LYS A 39 -6.68 11.13 -12.94
C LYS A 39 -7.14 9.68 -12.84
N LEU A 40 -6.37 8.73 -13.37
CA LEU A 40 -6.69 7.31 -13.27
C LEU A 40 -6.78 6.85 -11.81
N LEU A 41 -5.86 7.31 -10.97
CA LEU A 41 -5.85 7.01 -9.54
C LEU A 41 -7.12 7.52 -8.86
N ARG A 42 -7.49 8.78 -9.09
CA ARG A 42 -8.73 9.39 -8.60
C ARG A 42 -9.96 8.60 -9.03
N ASP A 43 -10.11 8.39 -10.34
CA ASP A 43 -11.25 7.67 -10.92
C ASP A 43 -11.36 6.24 -10.36
N THR A 44 -10.21 5.59 -10.09
CA THR A 44 -10.17 4.25 -9.50
C THR A 44 -10.67 4.27 -8.05
N PHE A 45 -10.21 5.21 -7.22
CA PHE A 45 -10.62 5.28 -5.82
C PHE A 45 -12.09 5.68 -5.65
N GLU A 46 -12.63 6.49 -6.56
CA GLU A 46 -14.05 6.84 -6.62
C GLU A 46 -14.90 5.66 -7.12
N SER A 47 -14.50 4.98 -8.21
CA SER A 47 -15.26 3.85 -8.76
C SER A 47 -15.27 2.63 -7.83
N GLU A 48 -14.19 2.40 -7.09
CA GLU A 48 -14.13 1.41 -6.01
C GLU A 48 -14.81 1.88 -4.70
N LYS A 49 -15.39 3.08 -4.66
CA LYS A 49 -16.06 3.62 -3.46
C LYS A 49 -15.17 3.68 -2.22
N PHE A 50 -13.85 3.82 -2.39
CA PHE A 50 -13.00 4.22 -1.27
C PHE A 50 -13.25 5.68 -0.89
N VAL A 51 -13.57 6.50 -1.89
CA VAL A 51 -13.99 7.89 -1.73
C VAL A 51 -15.50 7.98 -2.01
N PRO A 52 -16.31 8.57 -1.13
CA PRO A 52 -15.96 9.13 0.18
C PRO A 52 -16.07 8.12 1.35
N ASP A 53 -16.44 6.86 1.08
CA ASP A 53 -16.93 5.95 2.13
C ASP A 53 -15.87 5.58 3.16
N ILE A 54 -14.60 5.46 2.76
CA ILE A 54 -13.47 5.05 3.60
C ILE A 54 -12.57 6.25 3.90
N ILE A 55 -12.04 6.87 2.85
CA ILE A 55 -11.16 8.04 2.92
C ILE A 55 -11.90 9.30 2.44
N PRO A 56 -11.60 10.47 3.01
CA PRO A 56 -12.38 11.68 2.76
C PRO A 56 -12.16 12.29 1.37
N GLU A 57 -10.98 12.07 0.78
CA GLU A 57 -10.59 12.59 -0.52
C GLU A 57 -9.65 11.61 -1.24
N PRO A 58 -9.56 11.69 -2.59
CA PRO A 58 -8.64 10.85 -3.36
C PRO A 58 -7.16 11.12 -2.99
N PRO A 59 -6.29 10.10 -3.04
CA PRO A 59 -4.87 10.27 -2.75
C PRO A 59 -4.17 11.15 -3.79
N LEU A 60 -3.15 11.89 -3.36
CA LEU A 60 -2.33 12.71 -4.27
C LEU A 60 -1.45 11.85 -5.18
N GLU A 61 -0.92 10.74 -4.66
CA GLU A 61 -0.11 9.80 -5.45
C GLU A 61 -0.40 8.34 -5.09
N GLN A 62 0.02 7.43 -5.98
CA GLN A 62 -0.10 6.00 -5.73
C GLN A 62 0.99 5.55 -4.76
N LEU A 63 0.58 4.98 -3.62
CA LEU A 63 1.49 4.33 -2.68
C LEU A 63 2.11 3.07 -3.32
N GLN A 64 3.43 2.96 -3.32
CA GLN A 64 4.09 1.73 -3.75
C GLN A 64 4.09 0.71 -2.61
N VAL A 65 3.33 -0.37 -2.80
CA VAL A 65 3.24 -1.50 -1.87
C VAL A 65 4.06 -2.66 -2.41
N ILE A 66 4.96 -3.20 -1.60
CA ILE A 66 5.86 -4.28 -2.00
C ILE A 66 5.74 -5.43 -0.99
N TYR A 67 5.29 -6.59 -1.45
CA TYR A 67 5.29 -7.83 -0.67
C TYR A 67 6.32 -8.80 -1.28
N ASN A 68 7.13 -9.43 -0.42
CA ASN A 68 8.16 -10.40 -0.84
C ASN A 68 9.09 -9.91 -1.99
N GLY A 69 9.35 -8.60 -2.07
CA GLY A 69 10.19 -7.99 -3.10
C GLY A 69 9.45 -7.63 -4.41
N THR A 70 8.17 -7.96 -4.53
CA THR A 70 7.35 -7.67 -5.73
C THR A 70 6.44 -6.48 -5.49
N LYS A 71 6.48 -5.50 -6.40
CA LYS A 71 5.55 -4.35 -6.39
C LYS A 71 4.15 -4.84 -6.74
N VAL A 72 3.17 -4.49 -5.92
CA VAL A 72 1.77 -4.81 -6.15
C VAL A 72 1.16 -3.73 -7.07
N PRO A 73 0.55 -4.11 -8.20
CA PRO A 73 -0.24 -3.18 -9.02
C PRO A 73 -1.44 -2.61 -8.25
N LEU A 74 -1.95 -1.45 -8.66
CA LEU A 74 -3.17 -0.90 -8.06
C LEU A 74 -4.34 -1.88 -8.27
N GLY A 75 -5.00 -2.29 -7.19
CA GLY A 75 -6.05 -3.30 -7.21
C GLY A 75 -5.59 -4.72 -7.50
N GLY A 76 -4.28 -4.97 -7.55
CA GLY A 76 -3.72 -6.29 -7.83
C GLY A 76 -4.14 -7.33 -6.79
N LEU A 77 -4.33 -8.58 -7.24
CA LEU A 77 -4.56 -9.73 -6.36
C LEU A 77 -3.24 -10.17 -5.71
N ILE A 78 -3.24 -10.27 -4.39
CA ILE A 78 -2.13 -10.82 -3.62
C ILE A 78 -2.55 -12.19 -3.05
N PRO A 79 -1.73 -13.24 -3.22
CA PRO A 79 -1.94 -14.50 -2.54
C PRO A 79 -1.99 -14.31 -1.02
N PHE A 80 -2.92 -14.99 -0.38
CA PHE A 80 -3.20 -14.84 1.05
C PHE A 80 -1.95 -14.96 1.95
N ASP A 81 -1.09 -15.94 1.65
CA ASP A 81 0.15 -16.21 2.39
C ASP A 81 1.21 -15.11 2.19
N GLN A 82 1.27 -14.48 1.02
CA GLN A 82 2.19 -13.37 0.75
C GLN A 82 1.85 -12.14 1.59
N ALA A 83 0.57 -11.93 1.86
CA ALA A 83 0.09 -10.84 2.71
C ALA A 83 0.17 -11.15 4.22
N ALA A 84 0.81 -12.26 4.64
CA ALA A 84 0.93 -12.61 6.07
C ALA A 84 1.92 -11.72 6.85
N ASN A 85 2.86 -11.08 6.15
CA ASN A 85 3.93 -10.24 6.71
C ASN A 85 3.82 -8.81 6.20
N ARG A 86 4.28 -7.83 6.99
CA ARG A 86 4.21 -6.40 6.63
C ARG A 86 4.81 -6.11 5.24
N PRO A 87 4.14 -5.29 4.41
CA PRO A 87 4.73 -4.81 3.17
C PRO A 87 5.82 -3.76 3.43
N ILE A 88 6.67 -3.56 2.43
CA ILE A 88 7.48 -2.36 2.32
C ILE A 88 6.62 -1.30 1.61
N LEU A 89 6.58 -0.10 2.17
CA LEU A 89 5.84 1.03 1.63
C LEU A 89 6.80 2.10 1.12
N LYS A 90 6.53 2.66 -0.06
CA LYS A 90 7.24 3.83 -0.58
C LYS A 90 6.26 4.86 -1.14
N TRP A 91 6.47 6.11 -0.75
CA TRP A 91 5.77 7.31 -1.20
C TRP A 91 6.81 8.44 -1.31
N ASP A 92 6.41 9.59 -1.84
CA ASP A 92 7.26 10.78 -1.87
C ASP A 92 7.52 11.31 -0.44
N GLU A 93 8.77 11.20 0.00
CA GLU A 93 9.17 11.48 1.37
C GLU A 93 9.40 12.98 1.56
N ARG A 94 8.67 13.59 2.49
CA ARG A 94 8.94 14.94 2.99
C ARG A 94 9.49 14.88 4.42
N ASP A 95 10.07 15.99 4.86
CA ASP A 95 10.50 16.17 6.25
C ASP A 95 9.30 16.40 7.18
N ALA A 96 8.48 15.36 7.36
CA ALA A 96 7.22 15.43 8.09
C ALA A 96 6.98 14.16 8.92
N PHE A 97 5.93 14.21 9.76
CA PHE A 97 5.38 13.05 10.44
C PHE A 97 4.18 12.53 9.67
N TYR A 98 4.02 11.21 9.64
CA TYR A 98 2.96 10.53 8.90
C TYR A 98 2.20 9.55 9.79
N THR A 99 0.93 9.35 9.42
CA THR A 99 0.11 8.25 9.90
C THR A 99 -0.13 7.28 8.75
N ILE A 100 0.05 5.98 9.00
CA ILE A 100 -0.25 4.90 8.06
C ILE A 100 -1.46 4.15 8.58
N ILE A 101 -2.47 3.96 7.72
CA ILE A 101 -3.71 3.26 8.03
C ILE A 101 -3.92 2.18 6.97
N MET A 102 -4.07 0.94 7.41
CA MET A 102 -4.49 -0.19 6.60
C MET A 102 -5.78 -0.77 7.13
N THR A 103 -6.82 -0.79 6.30
CA THR A 103 -8.14 -1.29 6.64
C THR A 103 -8.71 -2.21 5.57
N ASP A 104 -9.64 -3.06 5.98
CA ASP A 104 -10.48 -3.89 5.13
C ASP A 104 -11.92 -3.38 5.25
N PRO A 105 -12.47 -2.74 4.20
CA PRO A 105 -13.82 -2.20 4.20
C PRO A 105 -14.87 -3.27 3.88
N ASP A 106 -14.45 -4.48 3.52
CA ASP A 106 -15.31 -5.55 3.03
C ASP A 106 -15.59 -6.59 4.14
N SER A 107 -15.06 -6.45 5.36
CA SER A 107 -15.30 -7.45 6.42
C SER A 107 -16.73 -7.46 6.98
N PRO A 108 -17.35 -8.64 7.21
CA PRO A 108 -16.86 -9.99 6.94
C PRO A 108 -17.00 -10.46 5.48
N SER A 109 -17.82 -9.80 4.67
CA SER A 109 -17.84 -10.00 3.22
C SER A 109 -18.31 -8.74 2.50
N ARG A 110 -17.87 -8.54 1.25
CA ARG A 110 -18.22 -7.34 0.48
C ARG A 110 -19.73 -7.14 0.30
N SER A 111 -20.52 -8.22 0.34
CA SER A 111 -21.98 -8.18 0.25
C SER A 111 -22.69 -7.88 1.57
N ASP A 112 -22.04 -8.13 2.71
CA ASP A 112 -22.52 -7.81 4.07
C ASP A 112 -21.37 -7.27 4.93
N PRO A 113 -20.89 -6.03 4.68
CA PRO A 113 -19.68 -5.48 5.31
C PRO A 113 -19.97 -4.90 6.71
N ARG A 114 -20.67 -5.66 7.56
CA ARG A 114 -21.15 -5.24 8.89
C ARG A 114 -20.05 -5.00 9.93
N LEU A 115 -18.79 -5.36 9.65
CA LEU A 115 -17.63 -5.06 10.49
C LEU A 115 -16.72 -3.99 9.89
N SER A 116 -17.09 -3.43 8.74
CA SER A 116 -16.37 -2.36 8.06
C SER A 116 -16.24 -1.10 8.95
N GLU A 117 -15.07 -0.47 9.06
CA GLU A 117 -13.77 -0.94 8.56
C GLU A 117 -13.09 -1.86 9.58
N LEU A 118 -12.46 -2.95 9.13
CA LEU A 118 -11.62 -3.80 9.96
C LEU A 118 -10.17 -3.30 9.92
N GLN A 119 -9.60 -2.96 11.07
CA GLN A 119 -8.24 -2.43 11.19
C GLN A 119 -7.19 -3.53 11.06
N HIS A 120 -6.37 -3.46 10.01
CA HIS A 120 -5.25 -4.37 9.82
C HIS A 120 -3.94 -3.80 10.35
N TRP A 121 -3.72 -2.50 10.22
CA TRP A 121 -2.49 -1.86 10.68
C TRP A 121 -2.68 -0.36 10.84
N ILE A 122 -2.33 0.19 12.01
CA ILE A 122 -2.37 1.65 12.23
C ILE A 122 -1.10 2.06 12.98
N ILE A 123 -0.34 2.99 12.38
CA ILE A 123 0.84 3.59 12.99
C ILE A 123 0.74 5.10 12.85
N GLY A 124 0.92 5.84 13.95
CA GLY A 124 1.11 7.29 13.93
C GLY A 124 2.56 7.69 14.17
N ASN A 125 2.87 8.96 14.02
CA ASN A 125 4.20 9.52 14.30
C ASN A 125 5.36 8.87 13.52
N VAL A 126 5.09 8.32 12.33
CA VAL A 126 6.15 7.83 11.44
C VAL A 126 6.92 9.04 10.93
N TYR A 127 8.18 9.19 11.33
CA TYR A 127 9.01 10.29 10.82
C TYR A 127 9.59 9.91 9.46
N ARG A 128 9.36 10.76 8.45
CA ARG A 128 9.75 10.49 7.05
C ARG A 128 9.18 9.14 6.60
N ARG A 129 9.97 8.27 5.97
CA ARG A 129 9.55 6.88 5.68
C ARG A 129 10.07 5.85 6.67
N ASN A 130 10.59 6.27 7.82
CA ASN A 130 11.06 5.33 8.83
C ASN A 130 9.88 4.78 9.65
N ILE A 131 9.21 3.76 9.12
CA ILE A 131 8.06 3.11 9.79
C ILE A 131 8.40 2.65 11.22
N SER A 132 9.65 2.24 11.48
CA SER A 132 10.08 1.81 12.81
C SER A 132 10.17 2.92 13.86
N SER A 133 10.17 4.20 13.43
CA SER A 133 10.11 5.35 14.33
C SER A 133 8.70 5.65 14.85
N GLY A 134 7.68 5.08 14.20
CA GLY A 134 6.29 5.34 14.51
C GLY A 134 5.79 4.62 15.77
N GLU A 135 4.66 5.11 16.26
CA GLU A 135 3.90 4.52 17.35
C GLU A 135 2.78 3.65 16.79
N THR A 136 2.81 2.35 17.09
CA THR A 136 1.82 1.39 16.57
C THR A 136 0.58 1.35 17.47
N PHE A 137 -0.59 1.65 16.91
CA PHE A 137 -1.89 1.58 17.60
C PHE A 137 -2.59 0.26 17.32
N ALA A 138 -2.58 -0.20 16.07
CA ALA A 138 -3.03 -1.53 15.71
C ALA A 138 -1.86 -2.26 15.08
N GLU A 139 -1.35 -3.30 15.73
CA GLU A 139 -0.26 -4.10 15.16
C GLU A 139 -0.69 -4.74 13.86
N TYR A 140 0.26 -4.88 12.93
CA TYR A 140 -0.01 -5.48 11.64
C TYR A 140 -0.57 -6.89 11.80
N THR A 141 -1.75 -7.09 11.23
CA THR A 141 -2.28 -8.40 10.93
C THR A 141 -2.53 -8.47 9.43
N GLY A 142 -1.99 -9.50 8.78
CA GLY A 142 -2.37 -9.82 7.39
C GLY A 142 -3.83 -10.28 7.30
N PRO A 143 -4.27 -10.71 6.10
CA PRO A 143 -5.49 -11.47 5.92
C PRO A 143 -5.50 -12.67 6.87
N ARG A 144 -6.66 -12.99 7.43
CA ARG A 144 -6.80 -14.12 8.36
C ARG A 144 -8.04 -14.92 8.03
N ASP A 145 -7.86 -16.23 8.00
CA ASP A 145 -8.95 -17.17 7.83
C ASP A 145 -9.87 -17.14 9.04
N ALA A 146 -11.06 -17.72 8.85
CA ALA A 146 -12.10 -17.95 9.85
C ALA A 146 -11.55 -18.04 11.28
N ARG A 147 -11.82 -17.01 12.08
CA ARG A 147 -11.58 -17.07 13.53
C ARG A 147 -12.88 -17.50 14.19
N GLU A 148 -12.77 -17.90 15.47
CA GLU A 148 -13.82 -18.45 16.34
C GLU A 148 -15.18 -17.70 16.33
N PHE A 149 -15.25 -16.48 15.77
CA PHE A 149 -16.45 -15.63 15.72
C PHE A 149 -16.76 -14.99 14.36
N VAL A 150 -15.85 -15.00 13.37
CA VAL A 150 -16.04 -14.32 12.07
C VAL A 150 -15.39 -15.15 10.96
N VAL A 151 -16.16 -15.49 9.93
CA VAL A 151 -15.70 -16.11 8.70
C VAL A 151 -15.61 -15.00 7.66
N GLU A 152 -14.39 -14.68 7.23
CA GLU A 152 -14.16 -13.82 6.07
C GLU A 152 -14.46 -14.63 4.79
N GLU A 153 -15.21 -14.05 3.85
CA GLU A 153 -15.68 -14.77 2.65
C GLU A 153 -15.54 -13.94 1.38
N GLY A 154 -15.13 -14.61 0.31
CA GLY A 154 -14.89 -14.01 -0.99
C GLY A 154 -13.64 -13.13 -1.04
N THR A 155 -13.63 -12.23 -2.01
CA THR A 155 -12.50 -11.33 -2.27
C THR A 155 -12.68 -10.02 -1.51
N HIS A 156 -11.69 -9.70 -0.68
CA HIS A 156 -11.66 -8.49 0.13
C HIS A 156 -10.66 -7.50 -0.45
N ARG A 157 -10.99 -6.21 -0.34
CA ARG A 157 -10.10 -5.11 -0.67
C ARG A 157 -9.35 -4.66 0.58
N TYR A 158 -8.05 -4.48 0.45
CA TYR A 158 -7.21 -3.93 1.50
C TYR A 158 -6.67 -2.60 1.05
N ILE A 159 -7.09 -1.52 1.69
CA ILE A 159 -6.60 -0.18 1.42
C ILE A 159 -5.48 0.16 2.39
N ILE A 160 -4.38 0.71 1.88
CA ILE A 160 -3.31 1.32 2.68
C ILE A 160 -3.24 2.79 2.29
N SER A 161 -3.42 3.67 3.27
CA SER A 161 -3.37 5.12 3.11
C SER A 161 -2.33 5.72 4.04
N VAL A 162 -1.67 6.77 3.55
CA VAL A 162 -0.67 7.55 4.27
C VAL A 162 -1.18 8.98 4.35
N PHE A 163 -1.24 9.52 5.56
CA PHE A 163 -1.64 10.90 5.83
C PHE A 163 -0.50 11.67 6.47
N GLU A 164 -0.38 12.95 6.13
CA GLU A 164 0.59 13.85 6.74
C GLU A 164 0.02 14.43 8.03
N GLN A 165 0.83 14.46 9.09
CA GLN A 165 0.51 15.12 10.35
C GLN A 165 1.06 16.55 10.35
N MET A 166 0.38 17.45 11.07
CA MET A 166 0.87 18.82 11.32
C MET A 166 2.17 18.89 12.15
N GLY A 167 2.61 17.75 12.69
CA GLY A 167 3.78 17.59 13.56
C GLY A 167 3.68 16.26 14.31
N LYS A 168 4.61 16.02 15.24
CA LYS A 168 4.47 14.89 16.17
C LYS A 168 3.26 15.11 17.07
N GLN A 169 2.39 14.11 17.16
CA GLN A 169 1.11 14.20 17.87
C GLN A 169 1.03 13.18 19.01
N VAL A 170 0.13 13.42 19.96
CA VAL A 170 -0.21 12.44 21.01
C VAL A 170 -1.53 11.79 20.62
N PHE A 171 -1.50 10.48 20.40
CA PHE A 171 -2.68 9.71 20.03
C PHE A 171 -3.28 9.00 21.26
N THR A 172 -4.59 9.12 21.41
CA THR A 172 -5.34 8.53 22.53
C THR A 172 -5.92 7.15 22.22
N GLU A 173 -5.60 6.62 21.04
CA GLU A 173 -6.09 5.34 20.55
C GLU A 173 -5.76 4.14 21.43
N ARG A 174 -6.53 3.08 21.29
CA ARG A 174 -6.16 1.81 21.92
C ARG A 174 -4.94 1.21 21.24
N ARG A 175 -4.09 0.55 22.03
CA ARG A 175 -3.04 -0.33 21.51
C ARG A 175 -3.63 -1.74 21.37
N ILE A 176 -3.75 -2.21 20.14
CA ILE A 176 -4.40 -3.47 19.76
C ILE A 176 -3.31 -4.44 19.25
N PRO A 177 -2.98 -5.48 20.04
CA PRO A 177 -2.05 -6.53 19.61
C PRO A 177 -2.55 -7.28 18.37
N ARG A 178 -1.65 -7.93 17.63
CA ARG A 178 -1.98 -8.71 16.42
C ARG A 178 -3.03 -9.79 16.66
N GLU A 179 -3.02 -10.40 17.85
CA GLU A 179 -3.88 -11.52 18.19
C GLU A 179 -5.33 -11.07 18.47
N ASN A 180 -5.53 -9.81 18.86
CA ASN A 180 -6.84 -9.31 19.28
C ASN A 180 -7.64 -8.78 18.09
N MET A 181 -8.68 -9.51 17.68
CA MET A 181 -9.64 -9.06 16.64
C MET A 181 -10.87 -8.37 17.16
N LEU A 182 -11.24 -8.62 18.42
CA LEU A 182 -12.50 -8.14 18.97
C LEU A 182 -12.62 -6.62 18.91
N PHE A 183 -11.48 -5.91 18.90
CA PHE A 183 -11.43 -4.45 18.87
C PHE A 183 -11.00 -3.84 17.53
N ARG A 184 -10.96 -4.64 16.45
CA ARG A 184 -10.50 -4.16 15.14
C ARG A 184 -11.62 -3.74 14.21
N GLY A 185 -12.85 -4.23 14.38
CA GLY A 185 -13.97 -3.88 13.52
C GLY A 185 -14.57 -2.52 13.85
N LEU A 186 -15.44 -2.03 12.96
CA LEU A 186 -16.18 -0.76 13.10
C LEU A 186 -15.27 0.47 13.24
N PHE A 187 -14.06 0.39 12.70
CA PHE A 187 -13.22 1.57 12.57
C PHE A 187 -13.78 2.50 11.49
N ASN A 188 -13.38 3.77 11.59
CA ASN A 188 -13.78 4.78 10.62
C ASN A 188 -12.56 5.67 10.34
N THR A 189 -11.93 5.44 9.19
CA THR A 189 -10.73 6.15 8.76
C THR A 189 -11.00 7.64 8.61
N SER A 190 -12.12 8.03 8.01
CA SER A 190 -12.49 9.44 7.84
C SER A 190 -12.67 10.19 9.17
N LYS A 191 -13.27 9.55 10.18
CA LYS A 191 -13.40 10.11 11.54
C LYS A 191 -12.04 10.27 12.18
N PHE A 192 -11.18 9.27 12.07
CA PHE A 192 -9.81 9.31 12.60
C PHE A 192 -9.01 10.47 12.01
N VAL A 193 -9.04 10.61 10.67
CA VAL A 193 -8.37 11.69 9.93
C VAL A 193 -8.84 13.05 10.42
N LYS A 194 -10.16 13.22 10.60
CA LYS A 194 -10.75 14.46 11.10
C LYS A 194 -10.36 14.76 12.56
N GLU A 195 -10.40 13.76 13.43
CA GLU A 195 -10.10 13.89 14.86
C GLU A 195 -8.66 14.37 15.09
N TYR A 196 -7.70 13.76 14.38
CA TYR A 196 -6.28 14.11 14.49
C TYR A 196 -5.81 15.20 13.51
N ARG A 197 -6.74 15.79 12.74
CA ARG A 197 -6.46 16.84 11.73
C ARG A 197 -5.35 16.44 10.77
N LEU A 198 -5.41 15.20 10.29
CA LEU A 198 -4.46 14.69 9.31
C LEU A 198 -4.75 15.30 7.94
N ARG A 199 -3.72 15.50 7.13
CA ARG A 199 -3.82 16.04 5.77
C ARG A 199 -3.69 14.92 4.73
N GLY A 200 -4.50 15.00 3.68
CA GLY A 200 -4.47 14.05 2.57
C GLY A 200 -5.60 13.02 2.62
N PRO A 201 -5.41 11.86 1.96
CA PRO A 201 -4.15 11.10 1.96
C PRO A 201 -3.09 11.61 0.97
N VAL A 202 -1.84 11.65 1.42
CA VAL A 202 -0.71 12.02 0.56
C VAL A 202 -0.38 10.90 -0.41
N ALA A 203 -0.55 9.65 0.01
CA ALA A 203 -0.41 8.49 -0.85
C ALA A 203 -1.39 7.41 -0.41
N ALA A 204 -1.97 6.69 -1.37
CA ALA A 204 -2.72 5.48 -1.06
C ALA A 204 -2.61 4.44 -2.17
N SER A 205 -2.85 3.19 -1.83
CA SER A 205 -3.01 2.10 -2.76
C SER A 205 -3.94 1.06 -2.14
N TYR A 206 -4.49 0.19 -2.97
CA TYR A 206 -5.24 -0.94 -2.48
C TYR A 206 -4.87 -2.19 -3.27
N PHE A 207 -5.12 -3.34 -2.67
CA PHE A 207 -4.95 -4.64 -3.28
C PHE A 207 -6.11 -5.54 -2.86
N THR A 208 -6.24 -6.69 -3.52
CA THR A 208 -7.27 -7.67 -3.19
C THR A 208 -6.66 -8.96 -2.66
N VAL A 209 -7.39 -9.65 -1.78
CA VAL A 209 -7.05 -11.00 -1.32
C VAL A 209 -8.31 -11.84 -1.35
N ASP A 210 -8.17 -13.05 -1.86
CA ASP A 210 -9.24 -14.06 -1.89
C ASP A 210 -9.15 -14.95 -0.64
N HIS A 211 -10.18 -14.90 0.22
CA HIS A 211 -10.29 -15.72 1.44
C HIS A 211 -10.89 -17.11 1.19
N GLU A 212 -11.32 -17.42 -0.03
CA GLU A 212 -11.81 -18.75 -0.40
C GLU A 212 -10.70 -19.65 -0.97
N ALA A 213 -9.70 -19.07 -1.61
CA ALA A 213 -8.55 -19.81 -2.14
C ALA A 213 -7.78 -20.59 -1.07
N THR A 214 -7.84 -20.19 0.20
CA THR A 214 -7.22 -20.88 1.35
C THR A 214 -7.98 -22.15 1.76
N LYS A 215 -9.29 -22.23 1.49
CA LYS A 215 -10.15 -23.39 1.78
C LYS A 215 -9.85 -24.60 0.89
N LEU A 216 -9.13 -24.40 -0.21
CA LEU A 216 -8.77 -25.44 -1.19
C LEU A 216 -7.48 -26.20 -0.86
N ILE A 217 -6.74 -25.82 0.19
CA ILE A 217 -5.61 -26.63 0.68
C ILE A 217 -6.20 -27.80 1.48
N PRO A 218 -6.09 -29.06 1.02
CA PRO A 218 -6.61 -30.18 1.79
C PRO A 218 -5.92 -30.23 3.16
N GLU A 219 -6.70 -30.45 4.22
CA GLU A 219 -6.26 -30.54 5.61
C GLU A 219 -5.13 -31.57 5.87
N SER A 220 -4.78 -32.38 4.87
CA SER A 220 -3.71 -33.38 4.92
C SER A 220 -2.33 -32.78 5.23
N ASN A 221 -2.02 -31.58 4.73
CA ASN A 221 -0.69 -30.98 4.91
C ASN A 221 -0.54 -30.22 6.24
N ALA A 222 -1.59 -29.56 6.71
CA ALA A 222 -1.58 -28.87 8.01
C ALA A 222 -1.53 -29.86 9.18
N THR A 223 -2.26 -30.97 9.06
CA THR A 223 -2.27 -32.06 10.05
C THR A 223 -0.93 -32.78 10.11
N ALA A 224 -0.28 -33.01 8.95
CA ALA A 224 1.05 -33.60 8.89
C ALA A 224 2.12 -32.71 9.56
N SER A 225 2.08 -31.40 9.32
CA SER A 225 3.04 -30.44 9.91
C SER A 225 2.83 -30.26 11.42
N LYS A 226 1.57 -30.20 11.89
CA LYS A 226 1.23 -30.11 13.30
C LYS A 226 1.62 -31.40 14.05
N ASN A 227 1.37 -32.57 13.46
CA ASN A 227 1.77 -33.86 14.01
C ASN A 227 3.29 -34.06 14.00
N ALA A 228 4.01 -33.58 13.00
CA ALA A 228 5.47 -33.60 12.96
C ALA A 228 6.08 -32.73 14.07
N ARG A 229 5.51 -31.55 14.33
CA ARG A 229 5.94 -30.66 15.41
C ARG A 229 5.67 -31.25 16.78
N ILE A 230 4.51 -31.89 16.98
CA ILE A 230 4.17 -32.60 18.23
C ILE A 230 5.09 -33.80 18.45
N ARG A 231 5.36 -34.62 17.42
CA ARG A 231 6.30 -35.75 17.52
C ARG A 231 7.72 -35.31 17.91
N ARG A 232 8.18 -34.18 17.38
CA ARG A 232 9.50 -33.60 17.74
C ARG A 232 9.55 -33.15 19.21
N ILE A 233 8.47 -32.52 19.70
CA ILE A 233 8.36 -32.11 21.09
C ILE A 233 8.30 -33.32 22.04
N LEU A 234 7.68 -34.42 21.59
CA LEU A 234 7.60 -35.67 22.36
C LEU A 234 8.91 -36.45 22.33
N SER A 235 9.69 -36.42 21.23
CA SER A 235 11.00 -37.05 21.16
C SER A 235 12.07 -36.32 21.98
N ASP A 236 11.97 -34.99 22.11
CA ASP A 236 12.91 -34.18 22.89
C ASP A 236 12.68 -34.27 24.41
N LYS A 237 11.60 -34.95 24.84
CA LYS A 237 11.20 -35.10 26.25
C LYS A 237 11.37 -36.50 26.83
N ASN A 238 12.23 -37.36 26.26
CA ASN A 238 12.67 -38.67 26.77
C ASN A 238 11.96 -39.14 28.07
N LEU A 239 10.85 -39.87 27.87
CA LEU A 239 10.36 -40.92 28.74
C LEU A 239 10.65 -42.25 28.03
#